data_AF-A8MCB1-F1
#
_entry.id   AF-A8MCB1-F1
#
_cell.length_a   1.000
_cell.length_b   1.000
_cell.length_c   1.000
_cell.angle_alpha   90.00
_cell.angle_beta   90.00
_cell.angle_gamma   90.00
#
_symmetry.space_group_name_H-M   'P 1'
#
loop_
_entity.id
_entity.type
_entity.pdbx_description
1 polymer ?
#
loop_
_entity_poly.entity_id
_entity_poly.type
_entity_poly.pdbx_seq_one_letter_code
_entity_poly.pdbx_strand_id
1 'polypeptide(L)' 'MFKCSLCGFEVPFSEVIYIKGNVVICRRCFPTYYVKNCIFLRRRLIGENPQACSFCQYRKNCDSYIASLKGSPEA' A
#
# COMPACT_ATOMS: atom_id res chain seq x y z
N MET A 1 -19.84 -5.69 -11.93
CA MET A 1 -18.48 -5.12 -12.02
C MET A 1 -18.21 -4.33 -10.74
N PHE A 2 -16.97 -4.29 -10.25
CA PHE A 2 -16.58 -3.54 -9.06
C PHE A 2 -15.64 -2.41 -9.44
N LYS A 3 -15.87 -1.19 -8.93
CA LYS A 3 -14.98 -0.04 -9.19
C LYS A 3 -13.87 0.02 -8.16
N CYS A 4 -12.61 -0.07 -8.58
CA CYS A 4 -11.47 0.09 -7.69
C CYS A 4 -11.39 1.54 -7.18
N SER A 5 -11.33 1.73 -5.86
CA SER A 5 -11.26 3.04 -5.21
C SER A 5 -9.92 3.77 -5.42
N LEU A 6 -8.89 3.08 -5.91
CA LEU A 6 -7.58 3.70 -6.19
C LEU A 6 -7.40 4.09 -7.66
N CYS A 7 -7.62 3.17 -8.60
CA CYS A 7 -7.41 3.44 -10.03
C CYS A 7 -8.70 3.82 -10.77
N GLY A 8 -9.86 3.69 -10.16
CA GLY A 8 -11.15 4.03 -10.77
C GLY A 8 -11.66 3.04 -11.82
N PHE A 9 -10.86 2.03 -12.21
CA PHE A 9 -11.27 1.03 -13.19
C PHE A 9 -12.31 0.06 -12.63
N GLU A 10 -13.24 -0.34 -13.51
CA GLU A 10 -14.12 -1.47 -13.27
C GLU A 10 -13.35 -2.78 -13.46
N VAL A 11 -13.46 -3.67 -12.48
CA VAL A 11 -12.81 -4.97 -12.47
C VAL A 11 -13.83 -6.07 -12.14
N PRO A 12 -13.63 -7.30 -12.66
CA PRO A 12 -14.43 -8.44 -12.22
C PRO A 12 -14.13 -8.76 -10.76
N PHE A 13 -15.05 -9.49 -10.10
CA PHE A 13 -14.88 -9.88 -8.70
C PHE A 13 -13.57 -10.66 -8.45
N SER A 14 -13.12 -11.48 -9.41
CA SER A 14 -11.87 -12.23 -9.34
C SER A 14 -10.61 -11.37 -9.21
N GLU A 15 -10.68 -10.10 -9.59
CA GLU A 15 -9.59 -9.13 -9.47
C GLU A 15 -9.69 -8.28 -8.19
N VAL A 16 -10.76 -8.42 -7.40
CA VAL A 16 -10.92 -7.72 -6.11
C VAL A 16 -10.17 -8.49 -5.02
N ILE A 17 -9.29 -7.80 -4.28
CA ILE A 17 -8.48 -8.41 -3.20
C ILE A 17 -8.80 -7.84 -1.83
N TYR A 18 -9.43 -6.67 -1.77
CA TYR A 18 -9.77 -6.04 -0.51
C TYR A 18 -11.08 -5.27 -0.60
N ILE A 19 -11.94 -5.49 0.39
CA ILE A 19 -13.19 -4.76 0.59
C ILE A 19 -13.28 -4.37 2.06
N LYS A 20 -13.46 -3.08 2.33
CA LYS A 20 -13.78 -2.55 3.67
C LYS A 20 -14.74 -1.38 3.54
N GLY A 21 -16.00 -1.60 3.92
CA GLY A 21 -17.07 -0.62 3.70
C GLY A 21 -17.22 -0.30 2.21
N ASN A 22 -17.14 0.99 1.84
CA ASN A 22 -17.21 1.46 0.46
C ASN A 22 -15.84 1.44 -0.28
N VAL A 23 -14.78 0.95 0.36
CA VAL A 23 -13.46 0.85 -0.25
C VAL A 23 -13.31 -0.52 -0.90
N VAL A 24 -13.10 -0.53 -2.22
CA VAL A 24 -12.83 -1.75 -3.01
C VAL A 24 -11.49 -1.58 -3.71
N ILE A 25 -10.56 -2.52 -3.52
CA ILE A 25 -9.22 -2.43 -4.11
C ILE A 25 -8.95 -3.65 -4.97
N CYS A 26 -8.56 -3.40 -6.22
CA CYS A 26 -8.16 -4.46 -7.14
C CYS A 26 -6.73 -4.96 -6.84
N ARG A 27 -6.42 -6.16 -7.32
CA ARG A 27 -5.12 -6.84 -7.15
C ARG A 27 -3.94 -5.95 -7.49
N ARG A 28 -4.02 -5.21 -8.60
CA ARG A 28 -2.95 -4.31 -9.07
C ARG A 28 -2.67 -3.15 -8.11
N CYS A 29 -3.72 -2.62 -7.48
CA CYS A 29 -3.60 -1.47 -6.58
C CYS A 29 -3.36 -1.85 -5.12
N PHE A 30 -3.57 -3.13 -4.76
CA PHE A 30 -3.47 -3.59 -3.38
C PHE A 30 -2.09 -3.37 -2.74
N PRO A 31 -0.93 -3.61 -3.40
CA PRO A 31 0.37 -3.35 -2.80
C PRO A 31 0.54 -1.88 -2.38
N THR A 32 0.11 -0.94 -3.24
CA THR A 32 0.15 0.50 -2.95
C THR A 32 -0.80 0.87 -1.81
N TYR A 33 -2.02 0.34 -1.83
CA TYR A 33 -2.99 0.52 -0.75
C TYR A 33 -2.44 0.03 0.59
N TYR A 34 -1.89 -1.18 0.60
CA TYR A 34 -1.34 -1.84 1.77
C TYR A 34 -0.21 -1.02 2.40
N VAL A 35 0.76 -0.57 1.59
CA VAL A 35 1.89 0.21 2.08
C VAL A 35 1.44 1.52 2.72
N LYS A 36 0.53 2.27 2.07
CA LYS A 36 0.01 3.55 2.59
C LYS A 36 -0.78 3.40 3.89
N ASN A 37 -1.42 2.25 4.10
CA ASN A 37 -2.22 1.95 5.29
C ASN A 37 -1.50 1.02 6.28
N CYS A 38 -0.20 0.76 6.08
CA CYS A 38 0.55 -0.16 6.92
C CYS A 38 0.79 0.46 8.30
N ILE A 39 0.37 -0.24 9.37
CA ILE A 39 0.50 0.22 10.76
C ILE A 39 1.97 0.44 11.18
N PHE A 40 2.91 -0.23 10.54
CA PHE A 40 4.34 -0.12 10.84
C PHE A 40 5.06 0.93 10.00
N LEU A 41 4.39 1.54 9.01
CA LEU A 41 5.00 2.52 8.11
C LEU A 41 5.65 3.68 8.88
N ARG A 42 4.96 4.22 9.89
CA ARG A 42 5.49 5.33 10.71
C ARG A 42 6.80 4.97 11.40
N ARG A 43 6.93 3.75 11.93
CA ARG A 43 8.16 3.24 12.55
C ARG A 43 9.28 3.09 11.52
N ARG A 44 8.96 2.57 10.32
CA ARG A 44 9.94 2.47 9.23
C ARG A 44 10.42 3.83 8.71
N LEU A 45 9.56 4.85 8.69
CA LEU A 45 9.92 6.21 8.27
C LEU A 45 11.00 6.83 9.16
N ILE A 46 10.94 6.58 10.48
CA ILE A 46 11.97 7.04 11.45
C ILE A 46 13.20 6.12 11.52
N GLY A 47 13.27 5.09 10.66
CA GLY A 47 14.42 4.19 10.55
C GLY A 47 14.33 2.90 11.36
N GLU A 48 13.23 2.65 12.09
CA GLU A 48 13.05 1.36 12.77
C GLU A 48 12.75 0.23 11.77
N ASN A 49 13.13 -1.00 12.13
CA ASN A 49 12.80 -2.18 11.34
C ASN A 49 12.05 -3.23 12.17
N PRO A 50 10.72 -3.13 12.30
CA PRO A 50 9.91 -4.12 13.02
C PRO A 50 10.09 -5.53 12.46
N GLN A 51 10.11 -6.54 13.32
CA GLN A 51 10.31 -7.93 12.90
C GLN A 51 9.29 -8.37 11.84
N ALA A 52 8.03 -7.93 11.98
CA ALA A 52 6.97 -8.20 11.00
C ALA A 52 7.30 -7.69 9.58
N CYS A 53 8.07 -6.60 9.46
CA CYS A 53 8.48 -6.07 8.17
C CYS A 53 9.54 -6.93 7.48
N SER A 54 10.30 -7.73 8.22
CA SER A 54 11.33 -8.60 7.65
C SER A 54 10.75 -9.71 6.78
N PHE A 55 9.53 -10.16 7.07
CA PHE A 55 8.81 -11.20 6.33
C PHE A 55 7.64 -10.64 5.50
N CYS A 56 7.53 -9.32 5.38
CA CYS A 56 6.44 -8.68 4.66
C CYS A 56 6.62 -8.86 3.14
N GLN A 57 5.62 -9.45 2.48
CA GLN A 57 5.60 -9.63 1.03
C GLN A 57 5.72 -8.29 0.26
N TYR A 58 5.21 -7.20 0.84
CA TYR A 58 5.23 -5.86 0.25
C TYR A 58 6.39 -4.99 0.75
N ARG A 59 7.45 -5.58 1.33
CA ARG A 59 8.61 -4.84 1.84
C ARG A 59 9.24 -3.95 0.78
N LYS A 60 9.46 -4.48 -0.44
CA LYS A 60 10.02 -3.72 -1.58
C LYS A 60 9.18 -2.50 -1.93
N ASN A 61 7.85 -2.65 -2.03
CA ASN A 61 6.93 -1.54 -2.27
C ASN A 61 7.00 -0.49 -1.15
N CYS A 62 7.13 -0.94 0.10
CA CYS A 62 7.28 -0.07 1.25
C CYS A 62 8.60 0.72 1.20
N ASP A 63 9.70 0.07 0.83
CA ASP A 63 11.01 0.72 0.69
C ASP A 63 10.99 1.79 -0.41
N SER A 64 10.41 1.48 -1.58
CA SER A 64 10.23 2.45 -2.66
C SER A 64 9.36 3.64 -2.23
N TYR A 65 8.28 3.40 -1.48
CA TYR A 65 7.42 4.45 -0.98
C TYR A 65 8.14 5.36 0.03
N ILE A 66 8.88 4.78 0.97
CA ILE A 66 9.69 5.55 1.93
C ILE A 66 10.76 6.38 1.20
N ALA A 67 11.42 5.80 0.19
CA ALA A 67 12.39 6.53 -0.62
C ALA A 67 11.75 7.71 -1.37
N SER A 68 10.54 7.52 -1.92
CA SER A 68 9.81 8.61 -2.60
C SER A 68 9.45 9.76 -1.66
N LEU A 69 9.19 9.49 -0.37
CA LEU A 69 8.90 10.52 0.62
C LEU A 69 10.17 11.27 1.06
N LYS A 70 11.32 10.60 1.09
CA LYS A 70 12.61 11.24 1.41
C LYS A 70 13.16 12.08 0.25
N GLY A 71 12.67 11.84 -0.97
CA GLY A 71 13.02 12.58 -2.18
C GLY A 71 12.21 13.85 -2.43
N SER A 72 11.26 14.20 -1.56
CA SER A 72 10.61 15.52 -1.56
C SER A 72 11.38 16.45 -0.61
N PRO A 73 12.27 17.33 -1.10
CA PRO A 73 12.70 18.48 -0.32
C PRO A 73 11.51 19.43 -0.22
N GLU A 74 10.83 19.45 0.93
CA GLU A 74 9.86 20.49 1.25
C GLU A 74 10.35 21.29 2.45
N ALA A 75 10.65 22.57 2.14
CA ALA A 75 10.92 23.75 2.97
C ALA A 75 12.26 23.82 3.73
#